data_AF-A0A7X6N4I6-F1
#
_entry.id   AF-A0A7X6N4I6-F1
#
_cell.length_a   1.000
_cell.length_b   1.000
_cell.length_c   1.000
_cell.angle_alpha   90.00
_cell.angle_beta   90.00
_cell.angle_gamma   90.00
#
_symmetry.space_group_name_H-M   'P 1'
#
loop_
_entity.id
_entity.type
_entity.pdbx_description
1 polymer ?
#
loop_
_entity_poly.entity_id
_entity_poly.type
_entity_poly.pdbx_seq_one_letter_code
_entity_poly.pdbx_strand_id
1 'polypeptide(L)'
;MNYELLNIINTGDKIWATSKVRMEKNQGTVVMLAPSPTLGKIVEQENIKITSLIDQLTERLEYKSSKEGFFFNNFPTVDLAEITMNRDGSISIINDGLTIGEVYTYPNSRRIVKEVRYLNTKGELDYIEEYASDGFLFSNLFYTRNEIQEIDFYDENQFAAVRYFFYQGNLNYIRVYDVKTKQLVATYENNAEFYQDQLAKLVGPKDTIGINYMGIELLALKKTNSQNTLYLNEDPIDESGHIKGNLYQIFTNEIEYVQHVVLSEEMANKIPQDVPHDKLIINN
;
A
#
# COMPACT_ATOMS: atom_id res chain seq x y z
N MET A 1 -2.22 -19.79 8.12
CA MET A 1 -1.77 -19.12 6.88
C MET A 1 -0.48 -18.37 7.19
N ASN A 2 0.40 -18.22 6.21
CA ASN A 2 1.66 -17.48 6.38
C ASN A 2 1.58 -16.17 5.60
N TYR A 3 1.88 -15.06 6.26
CA TYR A 3 1.84 -13.74 5.66
C TYR A 3 3.22 -13.07 5.69
N GLU A 4 3.53 -12.26 4.69
CA GLU A 4 4.58 -11.24 4.78
C GLU A 4 3.90 -9.88 4.68
N LEU A 5 4.15 -9.04 5.67
CA LEU A 5 3.59 -7.70 5.72
C LEU A 5 4.64 -6.70 5.27
N LEU A 6 4.28 -5.91 4.25
CA LEU A 6 5.13 -4.87 3.68
C LEU A 6 4.32 -3.58 3.58
N ASN A 7 4.94 -2.42 3.81
CA ASN A 7 4.26 -1.16 3.52
C ASN A 7 4.06 -0.98 2.01
N ILE A 8 5.15 -1.13 1.24
CA ILE A 8 5.18 -1.07 -0.22
C ILE A 8 6.07 -2.18 -0.78
N ILE A 9 5.83 -2.60 -2.01
CA ILE A 9 6.71 -3.52 -2.74
C ILE A 9 7.56 -2.73 -3.73
N ASN A 10 8.89 -2.87 -3.61
CA ASN A 10 9.83 -2.44 -4.62
C ASN A 10 10.56 -3.66 -5.19
N THR A 11 10.18 -4.07 -6.40
CA THR A 11 10.64 -5.31 -7.01
C THR A 11 12.15 -5.35 -7.30
N GLY A 12 12.83 -4.20 -7.26
CA GLY A 12 14.28 -4.11 -7.45
C GLY A 12 15.10 -4.22 -6.17
N ASP A 13 14.49 -4.28 -4.98
CA ASP A 13 15.22 -4.28 -3.72
C ASP A 13 15.49 -5.69 -3.16
N LYS A 14 16.47 -5.78 -2.24
CA LYS A 14 16.88 -7.04 -1.62
C LYS A 14 15.80 -7.63 -0.69
N ILE A 15 14.95 -6.78 -0.12
CA ILE A 15 13.97 -7.18 0.89
C ILE A 15 12.78 -7.86 0.22
N TRP A 16 12.38 -7.38 -0.94
CA TRP A 16 11.45 -8.07 -1.81
C TRP A 16 11.99 -9.43 -2.21
N ALA A 17 13.24 -9.51 -2.66
CA ALA A 17 13.84 -10.78 -3.06
C ALA A 17 13.82 -11.82 -1.92
N THR A 18 14.17 -11.43 -0.69
CA THR A 18 14.15 -12.36 0.46
C THR A 18 12.74 -12.70 0.91
N SER A 19 11.82 -11.73 0.93
CA SER A 19 10.40 -11.95 1.27
C SER A 19 9.73 -12.89 0.27
N LYS A 20 10.01 -12.73 -1.03
CA LYS A 20 9.49 -13.60 -2.09
C LYS A 20 9.91 -15.05 -1.89
N VAL A 21 11.19 -15.31 -1.63
CA VAL A 21 11.70 -16.66 -1.36
C VAL A 21 10.99 -17.30 -0.16
N ARG A 22 10.77 -16.54 0.92
CA ARG A 22 10.02 -17.04 2.09
C ARG A 22 8.56 -17.36 1.74
N MET A 23 7.91 -16.52 0.94
CA MET A 23 6.53 -16.75 0.51
C MET A 23 6.36 -17.95 -0.41
N GLU A 24 7.28 -18.16 -1.34
CA GLU A 24 7.28 -19.35 -2.20
C GLU A 24 7.48 -20.62 -1.37
N LYS A 25 8.45 -20.61 -0.44
CA LYS A 25 8.72 -21.75 0.45
C LYS A 25 7.53 -22.07 1.36
N ASN A 26 6.87 -21.06 1.89
CA ASN A 26 5.82 -21.21 2.91
C ASN A 26 4.41 -21.18 2.32
N GLN A 27 4.27 -21.11 0.98
CA GLN A 27 3.00 -20.92 0.26
C GLN A 27 2.17 -19.77 0.85
N GLY A 28 2.84 -18.68 1.20
CA GLY A 28 2.26 -17.55 1.91
C GLY A 28 1.60 -16.52 1.00
N THR A 29 1.09 -15.45 1.63
CA THR A 29 0.50 -14.28 0.96
C THR A 29 1.17 -13.01 1.42
N VAL A 30 1.58 -12.16 0.49
CA VAL A 30 2.07 -10.82 0.82
C VAL A 30 0.86 -9.90 1.04
N VAL A 31 0.87 -9.15 2.14
CA VAL A 31 -0.13 -8.14 2.46
C VAL A 31 0.56 -6.78 2.45
N MET A 32 0.10 -5.90 1.57
CA MET A 32 0.51 -4.51 1.52
C MET A 32 -0.35 -3.63 2.43
N LEU A 33 0.31 -2.78 3.24
CA LEU A 33 -0.39 -1.79 4.06
C LEU A 33 -0.85 -0.59 3.21
N ALA A 34 0.07 -0.02 2.41
CA ALA A 34 -0.26 1.15 1.61
C ALA A 34 -1.07 0.78 0.36
N PRO A 35 -2.02 1.63 -0.07
CA PRO A 35 -2.68 1.50 -1.36
C PRO A 35 -1.65 1.49 -2.51
N SER A 36 -1.90 0.68 -3.54
CA SER A 36 -1.08 0.69 -4.75
C SER A 36 -1.91 0.42 -6.01
N PRO A 37 -2.09 1.41 -6.91
CA PRO A 37 -2.77 1.19 -8.20
C PRO A 37 -2.00 0.23 -9.11
N THR A 38 -0.70 0.01 -8.84
CA THR A 38 0.17 -0.87 -9.61
C THR A 38 0.17 -2.33 -9.12
N LEU A 39 -0.57 -2.68 -8.07
CA LEU A 39 -0.45 -3.99 -7.44
C LEU A 39 -0.76 -5.15 -8.40
N GLY A 40 -1.79 -5.01 -9.25
CA GLY A 40 -2.12 -6.02 -10.25
C GLY A 40 -0.98 -6.31 -11.23
N LYS A 41 -0.20 -5.28 -11.61
CA LYS A 41 1.00 -5.46 -12.45
C LYS A 41 2.09 -6.23 -11.72
N ILE A 42 2.29 -5.98 -10.43
CA ILE A 42 3.25 -6.71 -9.61
C ILE A 42 2.83 -8.19 -9.50
N VAL A 43 1.54 -8.45 -9.28
CA VAL A 43 0.99 -9.82 -9.24
C VAL A 43 1.22 -10.55 -10.56
N GLU A 44 0.96 -9.90 -11.70
CA GLU A 44 1.21 -10.48 -13.05
C GLU A 44 2.69 -10.81 -13.27
N GLN A 45 3.61 -9.97 -12.77
CA GLN A 45 5.06 -10.14 -12.96
C GLN A 45 5.69 -11.17 -12.03
N GLU A 46 5.27 -11.19 -10.77
CA GLU A 46 5.97 -11.92 -9.72
C GLU A 46 5.43 -13.33 -9.50
N ASN A 47 4.21 -13.60 -9.98
CA ASN A 47 3.51 -14.89 -9.87
C ASN A 47 3.43 -15.42 -8.43
N ILE A 48 3.17 -14.53 -7.48
CA ILE A 48 2.93 -14.86 -6.07
C ILE A 48 1.63 -14.22 -5.59
N LYS A 49 1.06 -14.74 -4.50
CA LYS A 49 -0.15 -14.19 -3.89
C LYS A 49 0.17 -12.88 -3.19
N ILE A 50 -0.39 -11.79 -3.69
CA ILE A 50 -0.25 -10.45 -3.11
C ILE A 50 -1.62 -9.79 -3.04
N THR A 51 -1.89 -9.11 -1.93
CA THR A 51 -3.06 -8.25 -1.77
C THR A 51 -2.69 -7.00 -0.96
N SER A 52 -3.57 -6.01 -0.91
CA SER A 52 -3.44 -4.87 0.00
C SER A 52 -4.65 -4.79 0.92
N LEU A 53 -4.50 -4.08 2.06
CA LEU A 53 -5.64 -3.83 2.95
C LEU A 53 -6.77 -3.07 2.24
N ILE A 54 -6.42 -2.18 1.31
CA ILE A 54 -7.41 -1.45 0.51
C ILE A 54 -8.14 -2.38 -0.46
N ASP A 55 -7.42 -3.23 -1.19
CA ASP A 55 -8.05 -4.18 -2.14
C ASP A 55 -8.94 -5.20 -1.44
N GLN A 56 -8.61 -5.60 -0.20
CA GLN A 56 -9.50 -6.43 0.62
C GLN A 56 -10.82 -5.71 0.95
N LEU A 57 -10.75 -4.41 1.27
CA LEU A 57 -11.91 -3.60 1.64
C LEU A 57 -12.76 -3.19 0.43
N THR A 58 -12.15 -2.98 -0.73
CA THR A 58 -12.85 -2.68 -1.98
C THR A 58 -13.28 -3.94 -2.73
N GLU A 59 -13.03 -5.12 -2.17
CA GLU A 59 -13.28 -6.44 -2.78
C GLU A 59 -12.60 -6.64 -4.15
N ARG A 60 -11.50 -5.91 -4.42
CA ARG A 60 -10.68 -6.09 -5.63
C ARG A 60 -9.69 -7.25 -5.45
N LEU A 61 -10.22 -8.47 -5.45
CA LEU A 61 -9.42 -9.67 -5.16
C LEU A 61 -8.79 -10.34 -6.39
N GLU A 62 -9.26 -10.00 -7.59
CA GLU A 62 -8.76 -10.52 -8.86
C GLU A 62 -8.30 -9.37 -9.75
N TYR A 63 -7.05 -9.47 -10.25
CA TYR A 63 -6.47 -8.46 -11.13
C TYR A 63 -6.57 -8.91 -12.58
N LYS A 64 -6.99 -7.98 -13.45
CA LYS A 64 -7.00 -8.19 -14.90
C LYS A 64 -5.61 -7.94 -15.47
N SER A 65 -5.36 -8.41 -16.69
CA SER A 65 -4.04 -8.20 -17.32
C SER A 65 -3.82 -6.71 -17.56
N SER A 66 -2.58 -6.23 -17.39
CA SER A 66 -2.24 -4.84 -17.69
C SER A 66 -2.45 -4.46 -19.17
N LYS A 67 -2.73 -5.42 -20.04
CA LYS A 67 -3.09 -5.21 -21.45
C LYS A 67 -4.52 -4.69 -21.64
N GLU A 68 -5.36 -4.82 -20.62
CA GLU A 68 -6.75 -4.39 -20.62
C GLU A 68 -6.91 -2.93 -20.19
N GLY A 69 -5.83 -2.28 -19.74
CA GLY A 69 -5.83 -0.88 -19.35
C GLY A 69 -6.26 0.05 -20.49
N PHE A 70 -6.86 1.18 -20.11
CA PHE A 70 -7.31 2.18 -21.06
C PHE A 70 -6.15 2.76 -21.84
N PHE A 71 -6.27 2.79 -23.16
CA PHE A 71 -5.39 3.60 -24.01
C PHE A 71 -5.72 5.08 -23.79
N PHE A 72 -4.75 5.96 -24.01
CA PHE A 72 -4.84 7.37 -23.60
C PHE A 72 -6.06 8.16 -24.09
N ASN A 73 -6.77 7.70 -25.12
CA ASN A 73 -7.98 8.35 -25.65
C ASN A 73 -9.23 7.45 -25.54
N ASN A 74 -9.20 6.43 -24.68
CA ASN A 74 -10.27 5.44 -24.51
C ASN A 74 -10.49 5.13 -23.03
N PHE A 75 -10.85 6.14 -22.24
CA PHE A 75 -11.29 6.03 -20.85
C PHE A 75 -12.57 6.86 -20.66
N PRO A 76 -13.42 6.55 -19.67
CA PRO A 76 -14.61 7.35 -19.37
C PRO A 76 -14.19 8.77 -18.97
N THR A 77 -14.75 9.78 -19.64
CA THR A 77 -14.50 11.19 -19.33
C THR A 77 -15.70 12.04 -19.71
N VAL A 78 -15.56 13.36 -19.63
CA VAL A 78 -16.60 14.33 -19.98
C VAL A 78 -17.09 14.12 -21.41
N ASP A 79 -18.42 14.03 -21.56
CA ASP A 79 -19.06 13.89 -22.85
C ASP A 79 -18.63 14.99 -23.82
N LEU A 80 -18.40 14.62 -25.08
CA LEU A 80 -17.97 15.49 -26.18
C LEU A 80 -16.57 16.12 -26.02
N ALA A 81 -15.84 15.80 -24.96
CA ALA A 81 -14.45 16.25 -24.84
C ALA A 81 -13.55 15.58 -25.89
N GLU A 82 -12.66 16.38 -26.48
CA GLU A 82 -11.60 15.91 -27.34
C GLU A 82 -10.36 15.57 -26.51
N ILE A 83 -9.81 14.37 -26.70
CA ILE A 83 -8.54 13.97 -26.10
C ILE A 83 -7.46 14.04 -27.17
N THR A 84 -6.54 15.00 -27.05
CA THR A 84 -5.50 15.25 -28.05
C THR A 84 -4.11 15.15 -27.46
N MET A 85 -3.21 14.53 -28.23
CA MET A 85 -1.79 14.48 -27.94
C MET A 85 -1.08 15.66 -28.61
N ASN A 86 -0.44 16.49 -27.79
CA ASN A 86 0.30 17.66 -28.23
C ASN A 86 1.65 17.28 -28.82
N ARG A 87 2.30 18.25 -29.49
CA ARG A 87 3.61 18.04 -30.13
C ARG A 87 4.73 17.70 -29.15
N ASP A 88 4.61 18.17 -27.91
CA ASP A 88 5.54 17.88 -26.82
C ASP A 88 5.27 16.52 -26.14
N GLY A 89 4.23 15.80 -26.58
CA GLY A 89 3.84 14.51 -26.03
C GLY A 89 2.90 14.58 -24.83
N SER A 90 2.56 15.79 -24.33
CA SER A 90 1.49 15.95 -23.34
C SER A 90 0.13 15.58 -23.94
N ILE A 91 -0.81 15.18 -23.08
CA ILE A 91 -2.14 14.74 -23.50
C ILE A 91 -3.17 15.61 -22.78
N SER A 92 -3.95 16.35 -23.55
CA SER A 92 -4.94 17.30 -23.04
C SER A 92 -6.35 16.78 -23.28
N ILE A 93 -7.23 17.06 -22.33
CA ILE A 93 -8.68 16.92 -22.47
C ILE A 93 -9.24 18.32 -22.74
N ILE A 94 -9.89 18.49 -23.88
CA ILE A 94 -10.39 19.78 -24.37
C ILE A 94 -11.91 19.68 -24.49
N ASN A 95 -12.64 20.63 -23.91
CA ASN A 95 -14.08 20.76 -24.11
C ASN A 95 -14.40 22.21 -24.51
N ASP A 96 -15.15 22.39 -25.60
CA ASP A 96 -15.46 23.71 -26.18
C ASP A 96 -14.24 24.63 -26.37
N GLY A 97 -13.10 24.05 -26.77
CA GLY A 97 -11.84 24.77 -27.00
C GLY A 97 -11.07 25.15 -25.73
N LEU A 98 -11.54 24.74 -24.55
CA LEU A 98 -10.87 24.95 -23.27
C LEU A 98 -10.25 23.65 -22.78
N THR A 99 -9.00 23.71 -22.30
CA THR A 99 -8.39 22.57 -21.61
C THR A 99 -9.05 22.40 -20.25
N ILE A 100 -9.70 21.25 -20.06
CA ILE A 100 -10.39 20.88 -18.82
C ILE A 100 -9.62 19.81 -18.03
N GLY A 101 -8.55 19.26 -18.60
CA GLY A 101 -7.72 18.29 -17.90
C GLY A 101 -6.52 17.79 -18.69
N GLU A 102 -5.74 16.94 -18.05
CA GLU A 102 -4.53 16.32 -18.57
C GLU A 102 -4.53 14.82 -18.30
N VAL A 103 -4.01 14.02 -19.23
CA VAL A 103 -3.88 12.57 -19.09
C VAL A 103 -2.42 12.20 -18.94
N TYR A 104 -2.11 11.45 -17.90
CA TYR A 104 -0.78 10.90 -17.64
C TYR A 104 -0.82 9.39 -17.84
N THR A 105 0.23 8.85 -18.44
CA THR A 105 0.31 7.42 -18.78
C THR A 105 1.39 6.72 -17.96
N TYR A 106 1.24 5.41 -17.78
CA TYR A 106 2.27 4.61 -17.13
C TYR A 106 3.57 4.67 -17.93
N PRO A 107 4.73 4.85 -17.29
CA PRO A 107 6.02 4.83 -17.97
C PRO A 107 6.27 3.47 -18.63
N ASN A 108 6.94 3.48 -19.78
CA ASN A 108 7.25 2.28 -20.57
C ASN A 108 6.01 1.43 -20.92
N SER A 109 4.83 2.06 -20.98
CA SER A 109 3.60 1.42 -21.45
C SER A 109 3.30 1.86 -22.88
N ARG A 110 2.37 1.16 -23.54
CA ARG A 110 1.78 1.62 -24.81
C ARG A 110 0.72 2.69 -24.52
N ARG A 111 1.10 3.77 -23.82
CA ARG A 111 0.22 4.90 -23.43
C ARG A 111 -1.03 4.44 -22.66
N ILE A 112 -0.83 3.52 -21.72
CA ILE A 112 -1.89 3.10 -20.80
C ILE A 112 -2.11 4.21 -19.78
N VAL A 113 -3.35 4.63 -19.57
CA VAL A 113 -3.73 5.68 -18.61
C VAL A 113 -3.30 5.27 -17.21
N LYS A 114 -2.63 6.19 -16.52
CA LYS A 114 -2.27 6.10 -15.10
C LYS A 114 -3.17 7.00 -14.28
N GLU A 115 -3.32 8.24 -14.71
CA GLU A 115 -4.15 9.21 -14.00
C GLU A 115 -4.67 10.27 -14.96
N VAL A 116 -5.82 10.84 -14.62
CA VAL A 116 -6.45 11.95 -15.31
C VAL A 116 -6.60 13.09 -14.32
N ARG A 117 -6.01 14.24 -14.62
CA ARG A 117 -6.05 15.43 -13.76
C ARG A 117 -7.05 16.40 -14.33
N TYR A 118 -8.15 16.64 -13.62
CA TYR A 118 -9.16 17.61 -14.03
C TYR A 118 -8.88 18.97 -13.40
N LEU A 119 -9.15 20.02 -14.18
CA LEU A 119 -8.94 21.40 -13.79
C LEU A 119 -10.28 22.07 -13.50
N ASN A 120 -10.30 22.92 -12.47
CA ASN A 120 -11.45 23.78 -12.20
C ASN A 120 -11.52 24.93 -13.23
N THR A 121 -12.56 25.75 -13.13
CA THR A 121 -12.79 26.88 -14.06
C THR A 121 -11.71 27.96 -14.03
N LYS A 122 -10.79 27.93 -13.06
CA LYS A 122 -9.62 28.83 -12.96
C LYS A 122 -8.34 28.20 -13.50
N GLY A 123 -8.39 26.95 -13.97
CA GLY A 123 -7.22 26.18 -14.42
C GLY A 123 -6.38 25.61 -13.28
N GLU A 124 -6.88 25.60 -12.04
CA GLU A 124 -6.21 24.97 -10.90
C GLU A 124 -6.65 23.50 -10.79
N LEU A 125 -5.83 22.65 -10.17
CA LEU A 125 -6.16 21.25 -9.96
C LEU A 125 -7.43 21.10 -9.11
N ASP A 126 -8.42 20.38 -9.63
CA ASP A 126 -9.68 20.09 -8.94
C ASP A 126 -9.65 18.69 -8.33
N TYR A 127 -9.47 17.67 -9.15
CA TYR A 127 -9.30 16.30 -8.70
C TYR A 127 -8.48 15.47 -9.69
N ILE A 128 -7.98 14.34 -9.21
CA ILE A 128 -7.27 13.34 -9.98
C ILE A 128 -8.05 12.04 -9.92
N GLU A 129 -8.37 11.45 -11.07
CA GLU A 129 -8.76 10.04 -11.17
C GLU A 129 -7.51 9.20 -11.38
N GLU A 130 -7.25 8.26 -10.50
CA GLU A 130 -6.14 7.31 -10.61
C GLU A 130 -6.66 5.96 -11.09
N TYR A 131 -6.06 5.45 -12.17
CA TYR A 131 -6.38 4.18 -12.77
C TYR A 131 -5.26 3.18 -12.52
N ALA A 132 -5.63 1.98 -12.11
CA ALA A 132 -4.72 0.85 -12.10
C ALA A 132 -4.34 0.45 -13.54
N SER A 133 -3.24 -0.30 -13.68
CA SER A 133 -2.69 -0.64 -15.00
C SER A 133 -3.62 -1.48 -15.88
N ASP A 134 -4.66 -2.07 -15.31
CA ASP A 134 -5.71 -2.86 -15.96
C ASP A 134 -6.97 -2.05 -16.26
N GLY A 135 -6.96 -0.73 -16.04
CA GLY A 135 -8.08 0.18 -16.31
C GLY A 135 -9.10 0.30 -15.19
N PHE A 136 -8.90 -0.39 -14.06
CA PHE A 136 -9.74 -0.22 -12.88
C PHE A 136 -9.58 1.20 -12.31
N LEU A 137 -10.69 1.90 -12.05
CA LEU A 137 -10.67 3.19 -11.34
C LEU A 137 -10.27 2.90 -9.89
N PHE A 138 -9.02 3.15 -9.55
CA PHE A 138 -8.45 2.79 -8.26
C PHE A 138 -8.87 3.79 -7.18
N SER A 139 -8.67 5.09 -7.45
CA SER A 139 -9.03 6.13 -6.50
C SER A 139 -9.28 7.47 -7.14
N ASN A 140 -10.06 8.32 -6.48
CA ASN A 140 -10.16 9.74 -6.77
C ASN A 140 -9.51 10.55 -5.66
N LEU A 141 -8.66 11.50 -6.02
CA LEU A 141 -7.98 12.41 -5.10
C LEU A 141 -8.55 13.81 -5.32
N PHE A 142 -9.21 14.38 -4.32
CA PHE A 142 -9.84 15.70 -4.39
C PHE A 142 -8.95 16.78 -3.79
N TYR A 143 -8.85 17.92 -4.48
CA TYR A 143 -7.96 19.02 -4.11
C TYR A 143 -8.74 20.31 -3.85
N THR A 144 -8.17 21.17 -3.03
CA THR A 144 -8.61 22.56 -2.87
C THR A 144 -7.37 23.40 -2.61
N ARG A 145 -7.19 24.48 -3.37
CA ARG A 145 -5.99 25.35 -3.28
C ARG A 145 -4.68 24.54 -3.41
N ASN A 146 -4.68 23.56 -4.33
CA ASN A 146 -3.58 22.62 -4.55
C ASN A 146 -3.19 21.75 -3.33
N GLU A 147 -4.04 21.66 -2.31
CA GLU A 147 -3.88 20.76 -1.18
C GLU A 147 -4.90 19.63 -1.26
N ILE A 148 -4.45 18.40 -1.03
CA ILE A 148 -5.32 17.23 -0.98
C ILE A 148 -6.30 17.34 0.19
N GLN A 149 -7.57 17.03 -0.05
CA GLN A 149 -8.64 17.08 0.94
C GLN A 149 -9.22 15.70 1.21
N GLU A 150 -9.38 14.87 0.17
CA GLU A 150 -10.00 13.55 0.26
C GLU A 150 -9.37 12.59 -0.75
N ILE A 151 -9.25 11.32 -0.38
CA ILE A 151 -9.00 10.21 -1.32
C ILE A 151 -10.11 9.18 -1.15
N ASP A 152 -10.82 8.90 -2.24
CA ASP A 152 -11.83 7.85 -2.33
C ASP A 152 -11.23 6.63 -3.02
N PHE A 153 -11.29 5.45 -2.40
CA PHE A 153 -10.90 4.17 -2.99
C PHE A 153 -12.14 3.36 -3.38
N TYR A 154 -12.20 2.90 -4.61
CA TYR A 154 -13.41 2.34 -5.21
C TYR A 154 -13.44 0.82 -5.26
N ASP A 155 -14.64 0.26 -5.18
CA ASP A 155 -14.95 -1.11 -5.61
C ASP A 155 -15.17 -1.19 -7.14
N GLU A 156 -15.46 -2.38 -7.65
CA GLU A 156 -15.75 -2.60 -9.08
C GLU A 156 -16.99 -1.86 -9.61
N ASN A 157 -17.91 -1.48 -8.72
CA ASN A 157 -19.13 -0.73 -9.03
C ASN A 157 -18.94 0.78 -8.85
N GLN A 158 -17.69 1.24 -8.66
CA GLN A 158 -17.34 2.64 -8.40
C GLN A 158 -18.00 3.22 -7.15
N PHE A 159 -18.25 2.38 -6.14
CA PHE A 159 -18.61 2.81 -4.79
C PHE A 159 -17.34 3.03 -3.96
N ALA A 160 -17.20 4.22 -3.36
CA ALA A 160 -16.06 4.57 -2.52
C ALA A 160 -16.13 3.84 -1.16
N ALA A 161 -15.52 2.66 -1.09
CA ALA A 161 -15.54 1.77 0.07
C ALA A 161 -14.64 2.28 1.21
N VAL A 162 -13.53 2.93 0.87
CA VAL A 162 -12.61 3.53 1.84
C VAL A 162 -12.38 4.98 1.47
N ARG A 163 -12.42 5.86 2.46
CA ARG A 163 -12.21 7.30 2.25
C ARG A 163 -11.23 7.86 3.25
N TYR A 164 -10.23 8.57 2.78
CA TYR A 164 -9.21 9.23 3.58
C TYR A 164 -9.47 10.74 3.53
N PHE A 165 -9.54 11.39 4.69
CA PHE A 165 -9.77 12.84 4.80
C PHE A 165 -8.55 13.54 5.39
N PHE A 166 -8.16 14.63 4.75
CA PHE A 166 -6.96 15.37 5.07
C PHE A 166 -7.32 16.76 5.61
N TYR A 167 -6.56 17.23 6.60
CA TYR A 167 -6.65 18.58 7.11
C TYR A 167 -5.24 19.13 7.37
N GLN A 168 -4.94 20.29 6.79
CA GLN A 168 -3.60 20.90 6.84
C GLN A 168 -2.49 19.93 6.39
N GLY A 169 -2.76 19.14 5.34
CA GLY A 169 -1.83 18.15 4.78
C GLY A 169 -1.66 16.87 5.60
N ASN A 170 -2.34 16.73 6.75
CA ASN A 170 -2.28 15.52 7.57
C ASN A 170 -3.53 14.66 7.36
N LEU A 171 -3.34 13.34 7.30
CA LEU A 171 -4.45 12.39 7.33
C LEU A 171 -5.04 12.38 8.74
N ASN A 172 -6.28 12.85 8.86
CA ASN A 172 -6.93 13.05 10.16
C ASN A 172 -8.11 12.10 10.37
N TYR A 173 -8.64 11.51 9.30
CA TYR A 173 -9.82 10.69 9.42
C TYR A 173 -9.95 9.71 8.27
N ILE A 174 -10.32 8.47 8.58
CA ILE A 174 -10.56 7.41 7.62
C ILE A 174 -11.96 6.86 7.86
N ARG A 175 -12.74 6.66 6.80
CA ARG A 175 -14.03 5.95 6.83
C ARG A 175 -13.94 4.66 6.02
N VAL A 176 -14.54 3.60 6.54
CA VAL A 176 -14.68 2.31 5.86
C VAL A 176 -16.14 1.92 5.79
N TYR A 177 -16.59 1.60 4.59
CA TYR A 177 -17.95 1.17 4.29
C TYR A 177 -17.92 -0.29 3.84
N ASP A 178 -18.98 -1.03 4.17
CA ASP A 178 -19.21 -2.35 3.59
C ASP A 178 -19.74 -2.20 2.16
N VAL A 179 -19.07 -2.81 1.17
CA VAL A 179 -19.40 -2.59 -0.25
C VAL A 179 -20.76 -3.15 -0.66
N LYS A 180 -21.24 -4.17 0.05
CA LYS A 180 -22.53 -4.83 -0.25
C LYS A 180 -23.72 -4.03 0.28
N THR A 181 -23.63 -3.58 1.53
CA THR A 181 -24.70 -2.86 2.25
C THR A 181 -24.59 -1.34 2.12
N LYS A 182 -23.42 -0.83 1.72
CA LYS A 182 -23.07 0.59 1.62
C LYS A 182 -23.14 1.34 2.94
N GLN A 183 -23.14 0.62 4.08
CA GLN A 183 -23.17 1.23 5.40
C GLN A 183 -21.78 1.47 5.95
N LEU A 184 -21.62 2.54 6.72
CA LEU A 184 -20.40 2.85 7.44
C LEU A 184 -20.18 1.78 8.52
N VAL A 185 -19.03 1.09 8.47
CA VAL A 185 -18.71 0.00 9.41
C VAL A 185 -17.57 0.34 10.36
N ALA A 186 -16.68 1.28 9.98
CA ALA A 186 -15.59 1.70 10.85
C ALA A 186 -15.07 3.10 10.50
N THR A 187 -14.42 3.72 11.49
CA THR A 187 -13.75 5.01 11.37
C THR A 187 -12.45 5.01 12.15
N TYR A 188 -11.45 5.77 11.69
CA TYR A 188 -10.13 5.85 12.33
C TYR A 188 -9.59 7.27 12.28
N GLU A 189 -8.78 7.66 13.26
CA GLU A 189 -8.17 8.99 13.32
C GLU A 189 -6.86 9.08 12.50
N ASN A 190 -6.24 7.94 12.19
CA ASN A 190 -4.95 7.88 11.50
C ASN A 190 -4.68 6.51 10.87
N ASN A 191 -3.62 6.43 10.06
CA ASN A 191 -3.18 5.19 9.40
C ASN A 191 -2.80 4.08 10.38
N ALA A 192 -2.22 4.40 11.54
CA ALA A 192 -1.78 3.36 12.48
C ALA A 192 -2.98 2.62 13.07
N GLU A 193 -4.02 3.34 13.48
CA GLU A 193 -5.27 2.74 13.97
C GLU A 193 -5.97 1.91 12.90
N PHE A 194 -6.03 2.44 11.67
CA PHE A 194 -6.60 1.74 10.53
C PHE A 194 -5.85 0.43 10.24
N TYR A 195 -4.53 0.47 10.09
CA TYR A 195 -3.73 -0.72 9.80
C TYR A 195 -3.81 -1.76 10.91
N GLN A 196 -3.74 -1.33 12.18
CA GLN A 196 -3.87 -2.24 13.33
C GLN A 196 -5.19 -2.99 13.32
N ASP A 197 -6.29 -2.29 13.08
CA ASP A 197 -7.61 -2.89 13.12
C ASP A 197 -7.88 -3.78 11.89
N GLN A 198 -7.53 -3.30 10.70
CA GLN A 198 -7.78 -4.04 9.46
C GLN A 198 -6.90 -5.29 9.35
N LEU A 199 -5.62 -5.19 9.73
CA LEU A 199 -4.76 -6.36 9.76
C LEU A 199 -5.24 -7.39 10.78
N ALA A 200 -5.65 -6.96 11.98
CA ALA A 200 -6.18 -7.86 13.02
C ALA A 200 -7.46 -8.60 12.60
N LYS A 201 -8.28 -7.99 11.73
CA LYS A 201 -9.46 -8.64 11.14
C LYS A 201 -9.09 -9.66 10.05
N LEU A 202 -7.96 -9.46 9.38
CA LEU A 202 -7.48 -10.35 8.31
C LEU A 202 -6.83 -11.63 8.84
N VAL A 203 -6.16 -11.57 9.99
CA VAL A 203 -5.34 -12.68 10.51
C VAL A 203 -5.94 -13.35 11.75
N GLY A 204 -5.81 -14.66 11.85
CA GLY A 204 -6.21 -15.46 12.98
C GLY A 204 -5.06 -15.87 13.91
N PRO A 205 -5.37 -16.44 15.10
CA PRO A 205 -4.34 -16.81 16.08
C PRO A 205 -3.37 -17.93 15.65
N LYS A 206 -3.75 -18.70 14.62
CA LYS A 206 -2.92 -19.79 14.06
C LYS A 206 -2.08 -19.32 12.86
N ASP A 207 -2.21 -18.06 12.47
CA ASP A 207 -1.48 -17.50 11.35
C ASP A 207 -0.11 -16.97 11.79
N THR A 208 0.79 -16.83 10.84
CA THR A 208 2.11 -16.23 11.06
C THR A 208 2.26 -14.98 10.21
N ILE A 209 2.94 -13.96 10.73
CA ILE A 209 3.27 -12.74 9.96
C ILE A 209 4.77 -12.47 10.07
N GLY A 210 5.44 -12.41 8.91
CA GLY A 210 6.77 -11.86 8.76
C GLY A 210 6.74 -10.36 8.53
N ILE A 211 7.57 -9.61 9.25
CA ILE A 211 7.88 -8.20 8.95
C ILE A 211 9.39 -8.03 8.75
N ASN A 212 9.79 -7.06 7.93
CA ASN A 212 11.20 -6.78 7.66
C ASN A 212 11.71 -5.49 8.33
N TYR A 213 10.79 -4.66 8.84
CA TYR A 213 11.08 -3.33 9.37
C TYR A 213 10.32 -3.06 10.66
N MET A 214 10.93 -2.24 11.53
CA MET A 214 10.36 -1.83 12.81
C MET A 214 9.56 -0.51 12.74
N GLY A 215 9.08 -0.16 11.55
CA GLY A 215 8.30 1.05 11.27
C GLY A 215 6.80 0.80 11.33
N ILE A 216 6.10 1.17 10.25
CA ILE A 216 4.64 1.06 10.17
C ILE A 216 4.16 -0.40 10.19
N GLU A 217 4.96 -1.33 9.69
CA GLU A 217 4.70 -2.76 9.72
C GLU A 217 4.64 -3.28 11.17
N LEU A 218 5.61 -2.89 12.01
CA LEU A 218 5.61 -3.24 13.43
C LEU A 218 4.41 -2.62 14.14
N LEU A 219 4.06 -1.37 13.83
CA LEU A 219 2.89 -0.72 14.42
C LEU A 219 1.58 -1.41 14.06
N ALA A 220 1.46 -1.94 12.83
CA ALA A 220 0.26 -2.63 12.35
C ALA A 220 0.00 -3.95 13.10
N LEU A 221 1.03 -4.60 13.65
CA LEU A 221 0.90 -5.86 14.39
C LEU A 221 0.24 -5.71 15.77
N LYS A 222 0.12 -4.49 16.30
CA LYS A 222 -0.23 -4.24 17.71
C LYS A 222 -1.53 -4.92 18.18
N LYS A 223 -2.52 -5.09 17.29
CA LYS A 223 -3.82 -5.72 17.60
C LYS A 223 -3.95 -7.15 17.07
N THR A 224 -2.92 -7.69 16.41
CA THR A 224 -2.98 -9.05 15.87
C THR A 224 -2.75 -10.08 16.97
N ASN A 225 -3.35 -11.27 16.80
CA ASN A 225 -3.15 -12.43 17.68
C ASN A 225 -2.30 -13.52 17.03
N SER A 226 -1.73 -13.23 15.85
CA SER A 226 -0.88 -14.12 15.07
C SER A 226 0.50 -14.30 15.69
N GLN A 227 1.24 -15.31 15.23
CA GLN A 227 2.65 -15.48 15.56
C GLN A 227 3.51 -14.61 14.65
N ASN A 228 4.11 -13.56 15.20
CA ASN A 228 4.79 -12.54 14.42
C ASN A 228 6.32 -12.67 14.53
N THR A 229 6.99 -12.55 13.40
CA THR A 229 8.45 -12.69 13.27
C THR A 229 9.04 -11.46 12.60
N LEU A 230 10.04 -10.83 13.24
CA LEU A 230 10.85 -9.78 12.65
C LEU A 230 12.07 -10.39 11.96
N TYR A 231 12.12 -10.32 10.63
CA TYR A 231 13.32 -10.60 9.83
C TYR A 231 14.12 -9.31 9.68
N LEU A 232 15.03 -9.05 10.61
CA LEU A 232 15.78 -7.79 10.59
C LEU A 232 16.80 -7.80 9.45
N ASN A 233 16.68 -6.83 8.53
CA ASN A 233 17.61 -6.66 7.41
C ASN A 233 18.54 -5.45 7.54
N GLU A 234 18.45 -4.74 8.66
CA GLU A 234 19.26 -3.57 8.98
C GLU A 234 20.14 -3.83 10.20
N ASP A 235 21.16 -2.98 10.43
CA ASP A 235 22.02 -3.14 11.60
C ASP A 235 21.18 -3.06 12.89
N PRO A 236 21.31 -4.03 13.82
CA PRO A 236 20.61 -4.00 15.10
C PRO A 236 21.07 -2.89 16.04
N ILE A 237 22.23 -2.29 15.76
CA ILE A 237 22.84 -1.22 16.55
C ILE A 237 22.56 0.15 15.91
N ASP A 238 22.27 1.15 16.74
CA ASP A 238 22.05 2.54 16.34
C ASP A 238 23.36 3.33 16.20
N GLU A 239 23.26 4.58 15.77
CA GLU A 239 24.40 5.47 15.59
C GLU A 239 25.16 5.78 16.89
N SER A 240 24.53 5.56 18.05
CA SER A 240 25.12 5.76 19.38
C SER A 240 25.78 4.49 19.94
N GLY A 241 25.76 3.38 19.19
CA GLY A 241 26.33 2.11 19.62
C GLY A 241 25.42 1.29 20.53
N HIS A 242 24.15 1.66 20.67
CA HIS A 242 23.17 0.91 21.45
C HIS A 242 22.27 0.08 20.54
N ILE A 243 21.68 -0.98 21.09
CA ILE A 243 20.63 -1.71 20.41
C ILE A 243 19.45 -0.78 20.10
N LYS A 244 18.92 -0.85 18.87
CA LYS A 244 17.79 -0.01 18.45
C LYS A 244 16.62 -0.15 19.42
N GLY A 245 15.99 0.97 19.79
CA GLY A 245 14.94 1.02 20.81
C GLY A 245 13.81 -0.01 20.61
N ASN A 246 13.19 -0.05 19.42
CA ASN A 246 12.12 -1.01 19.13
C ASN A 246 12.61 -2.47 19.22
N LEU A 247 13.86 -2.74 18.82
CA LEU A 247 14.43 -4.09 18.90
C LEU A 247 14.66 -4.50 20.35
N TYR A 248 15.20 -3.59 21.17
CA TYR A 248 15.35 -3.79 22.61
C TYR A 248 14.00 -4.09 23.26
N GLN A 249 12.98 -3.29 22.95
CA GLN A 249 11.62 -3.47 23.47
C GLN A 249 11.01 -4.82 23.07
N ILE A 250 11.32 -5.34 21.87
CA ILE A 250 10.91 -6.69 21.48
C ILE A 250 11.60 -7.73 22.37
N PHE A 251 12.91 -7.66 22.55
CA PHE A 251 13.66 -8.61 23.39
C PHE A 251 13.27 -8.54 24.87
N THR A 252 12.95 -7.36 25.40
CA THR A 252 12.52 -7.20 26.81
C THR A 252 11.03 -7.43 27.04
N ASN A 253 10.27 -7.85 26.00
CA ASN A 253 8.82 -8.04 26.05
C ASN A 253 8.00 -6.77 26.35
N GLU A 254 8.55 -5.56 26.14
CA GLU A 254 7.72 -4.35 26.07
C GLU A 254 6.86 -4.34 24.79
N ILE A 255 7.39 -4.91 23.71
CA ILE A 255 6.64 -5.25 22.50
C ILE A 255 6.39 -6.77 22.51
N GLU A 256 5.24 -7.16 23.04
CA GLU A 256 4.86 -8.58 23.24
C GLU A 256 4.35 -9.24 21.95
N TYR A 257 3.82 -8.46 21.02
CA TYR A 257 3.23 -8.95 19.78
C TYR A 257 4.26 -9.34 18.71
N VAL A 258 5.56 -9.39 19.03
CA VAL A 258 6.58 -10.02 18.19
C VAL A 258 7.23 -11.16 19.00
N GLN A 259 7.08 -12.39 18.50
CA GLN A 259 7.53 -13.59 19.22
C GLN A 259 8.93 -14.03 18.80
N HIS A 260 9.35 -13.70 17.57
CA HIS A 260 10.65 -14.11 17.05
C HIS A 260 11.36 -12.96 16.35
N VAL A 261 12.68 -12.91 16.51
CA VAL A 261 13.59 -12.02 15.78
C VAL A 261 14.63 -12.87 15.08
N VAL A 262 14.66 -12.80 13.74
CA VAL A 262 15.61 -13.53 12.90
C VAL A 262 16.72 -12.58 12.47
N LEU A 263 17.97 -12.91 12.84
CA LEU A 263 19.19 -12.16 12.50
C LEU A 263 20.17 -13.04 11.72
N SER A 264 21.06 -12.44 10.92
CA SER A 264 22.26 -13.13 10.46
C SER A 264 23.23 -13.38 11.62
N GLU A 265 24.14 -14.34 11.48
CA GLU A 265 25.17 -14.61 12.49
C GLU A 265 26.00 -13.34 12.82
N GLU A 266 26.36 -12.56 11.80
CA GLU A 266 27.08 -11.29 11.99
C GLU A 266 26.29 -10.30 12.86
N MET A 267 24.98 -10.15 12.62
CA MET A 267 24.13 -9.24 13.38
C MET A 267 23.86 -9.78 14.79
N ALA A 268 23.67 -11.09 14.95
CA ALA A 268 23.47 -11.72 16.24
C ALA A 268 24.66 -11.51 17.19
N ASN A 269 25.88 -11.56 16.66
CA ASN A 269 27.10 -11.32 17.44
C ASN A 269 27.24 -9.87 17.93
N LYS A 270 26.46 -8.93 17.39
CA LYS A 270 26.41 -7.54 17.86
C LYS A 270 25.44 -7.35 19.04
N ILE A 271 24.56 -8.31 19.31
CA ILE A 271 23.60 -8.21 20.40
C ILE A 271 24.33 -8.33 21.75
N PRO A 272 24.19 -7.36 22.66
CA PRO A 272 24.82 -7.42 23.98
C PRO A 272 24.32 -8.61 24.81
N GLN A 273 25.22 -9.23 25.58
CA GLN A 273 24.93 -10.44 26.38
C GLN A 273 23.89 -10.20 27.49
N ASP A 274 23.70 -8.96 27.92
CA ASP A 274 22.72 -8.54 28.93
C ASP A 274 21.30 -8.38 28.36
N VAL A 275 21.13 -8.39 27.03
CA VAL A 275 19.83 -8.42 26.37
C VAL A 275 19.27 -9.86 26.36
N PRO A 276 17.98 -10.10 26.62
CA PRO A 276 17.39 -11.43 26.49
C PRO A 276 17.49 -11.99 25.06
N HIS A 277 17.87 -13.26 24.94
CA HIS A 277 18.04 -13.96 23.64
C HIS A 277 16.92 -14.99 23.36
N ASP A 278 15.89 -15.07 24.19
CA ASP A 278 14.78 -16.04 24.09
C ASP A 278 14.00 -15.93 22.78
N LYS A 279 13.91 -14.72 22.21
CA LYS A 279 13.25 -14.47 20.91
C LYS A 279 14.20 -14.59 19.71
N LEU A 280 15.51 -14.71 19.94
CA LEU A 280 16.51 -14.66 18.88
C LEU A 280 16.58 -15.99 18.12
N ILE A 281 16.55 -15.89 16.79
CA ILE A 281 16.80 -17.00 15.86
C ILE A 281 17.95 -16.57 14.94
N ILE A 282 19.00 -17.37 14.87
CA ILE A 282 20.15 -17.10 14.01
C ILE A 282 19.94 -17.84 12.69
N ASN A 283 19.95 -17.09 11.59
CA ASN A 283 19.88 -17.63 10.23
C ASN A 283 21.31 -17.73 9.65
N ASN A 284 21.71 -18.94 9.32
CA ASN A 284 23.02 -19.27 8.73
C ASN A 284 22.99 -19.18 7.21
#